data_AF-J4HWG4-F1
#
_entry.id   AF-J4HWG4-F1
#
_cell.length_a   1.000
_cell.length_b   1.000
_cell.length_c   1.000
_cell.angle_alpha   90.00
_cell.angle_beta   90.00
_cell.angle_gamma   90.00
#
_symmetry.space_group_name_H-M   'P 1'
#
loop_
_entity.id
_entity.type
_entity.pdbx_description
1 polymer ?
#
loop_
_entity_poly.entity_id
_entity_poly.type
_entity_poly.pdbx_seq_one_letter_code
_entity_poly.pdbx_strand_id
1 'polypeptide(L)'
;MAASLLPQNYVLDLHDFAAILLDCHARIGGRFANARLTEVAKAPIPLQTLPSHILPLHYHTVTRGQSRITYILRTNPSDGERVTISTFADPSGVKTPNGNALTRRELENIFWRCKSYDNGYVLAYAAQRVFERLPSTARLRARTSSGYEIICALSDVVVAEIDIYPREACLMVVYEHCLHLGPTFINMTQHLSGFDIPMPWVYLLVGKPHSAGLERDTRKRHTSRIRPSLASDWW
;
A
#
# COMPACT_ATOMS: atom_id res chain seq x y z
N MET A 1 -2.12 -32.92 17.51
CA MET A 1 -1.53 -32.40 16.26
C MET A 1 -0.04 -32.24 16.50
N ALA A 2 0.80 -32.99 15.79
CA ALA A 2 2.25 -32.85 15.91
C ALA A 2 2.66 -31.49 15.34
N ALA A 3 3.29 -30.65 16.16
CA ALA A 3 3.89 -29.41 15.68
C ALA A 3 4.96 -29.80 14.66
N SER A 4 4.77 -29.45 13.38
CA SER A 4 5.85 -29.56 12.40
C SER A 4 6.97 -28.63 12.86
N LEU A 5 8.00 -29.21 13.47
CA LEU A 5 9.16 -28.45 13.94
C LEU A 5 9.86 -27.86 12.70
N LEU A 6 9.80 -26.54 12.56
CA LEU A 6 10.60 -25.83 11.58
C LEU A 6 12.09 -26.20 11.80
N PRO A 7 12.90 -26.29 10.73
CA PRO A 7 14.33 -26.57 10.86
C PRO A 7 15.02 -25.56 11.78
N GLN A 8 16.00 -25.99 12.58
CA GLN A 8 16.72 -25.10 13.52
C GLN A 8 17.39 -23.90 12.84
N ASN A 9 17.71 -23.99 11.55
CA ASN A 9 18.33 -22.92 10.77
C ASN A 9 17.38 -22.32 9.73
N TYR A 10 16.07 -22.32 10.01
CA TYR A 10 15.07 -21.73 9.11
C TYR A 10 15.38 -20.26 8.80
N VAL A 11 15.37 -19.92 7.52
CA VAL A 11 15.55 -18.54 7.04
C VAL A 11 14.28 -18.11 6.35
N LEU A 12 13.58 -17.12 6.91
CA LEU A 12 12.41 -16.52 6.29
C LEU A 12 12.86 -15.39 5.37
N ASP A 13 12.59 -15.51 4.07
CA ASP A 13 12.78 -14.41 3.12
C ASP A 13 11.64 -13.42 3.24
N LEU A 14 11.95 -12.17 3.61
CA LEU A 14 10.94 -11.14 3.87
C LEU A 14 10.20 -10.69 2.61
N HIS A 15 10.80 -10.82 1.42
CA HIS A 15 10.12 -10.46 0.17
C HIS A 15 9.08 -11.49 -0.19
N ASP A 16 9.44 -12.77 -0.10
CA ASP A 16 8.52 -13.87 -0.37
C ASP A 16 7.39 -13.85 0.66
N PHE A 17 7.72 -13.59 1.93
CA PHE A 17 6.73 -13.45 2.99
C PHE A 17 5.80 -12.25 2.79
N ALA A 18 6.33 -11.08 2.41
CA ALA A 18 5.52 -9.91 2.10
C ALA A 18 4.57 -10.19 0.91
N ALA A 19 5.04 -10.88 -0.13
CA ALA A 19 4.21 -11.28 -1.26
C ALA A 19 3.07 -12.21 -0.83
N ILE A 20 3.33 -13.19 0.05
CA ILE A 20 2.30 -14.06 0.62
C ILE A 20 1.29 -13.25 1.43
N LEU A 21 1.75 -12.38 2.34
CA LEU A 21 0.86 -11.53 3.13
C LEU A 21 -0.03 -10.65 2.25
N LEU A 22 0.54 -10.04 1.22
CA LEU A 22 -0.18 -9.21 0.26
C LEU A 22 -1.21 -10.02 -0.54
N ASP A 23 -0.88 -11.24 -0.99
CA ASP A 23 -1.82 -12.12 -1.69
C ASP A 23 -2.96 -12.56 -0.75
N CYS A 24 -2.65 -13.03 0.46
CA CYS A 24 -3.65 -13.39 1.47
C CYS A 24 -4.57 -12.20 1.77
N HIS A 25 -3.99 -11.02 1.99
CA HIS A 25 -4.75 -9.80 2.24
C HIS A 25 -5.65 -9.45 1.05
N ALA A 26 -5.15 -9.53 -0.19
CA ALA A 26 -5.93 -9.24 -1.39
C ALA A 26 -7.06 -10.25 -1.64
N ARG A 27 -6.99 -11.47 -1.08
CA ARG A 27 -8.08 -12.46 -1.13
C ARG A 27 -9.11 -12.30 -0.02
N ILE A 28 -8.70 -11.84 1.16
CA ILE A 28 -9.57 -11.72 2.33
C ILE A 28 -10.26 -10.36 2.38
N GLY A 29 -9.53 -9.27 2.12
CA GLY A 29 -10.03 -7.91 2.27
C GLY A 29 -11.21 -7.63 1.32
N GLY A 30 -12.36 -7.23 1.85
CA GLY A 30 -13.56 -6.92 1.04
C GLY A 30 -13.46 -5.58 0.30
N ARG A 31 -12.56 -4.69 0.73
CA ARG A 31 -12.39 -3.38 0.11
C ARG A 31 -11.88 -3.52 -1.32
N PHE A 32 -12.56 -2.86 -2.25
CA PHE A 32 -12.30 -2.96 -3.68
C PHE A 32 -12.38 -4.39 -4.23
N ALA A 33 -13.06 -5.33 -3.56
CA ALA A 33 -13.11 -6.73 -4.01
C ALA A 33 -13.63 -6.83 -5.44
N ASN A 34 -14.65 -6.05 -5.79
CA ASN A 34 -15.33 -6.10 -7.08
C ASN A 34 -15.16 -4.79 -7.87
N ALA A 35 -14.16 -3.97 -7.51
CA ALA A 35 -13.96 -2.66 -8.11
C ALA A 35 -13.01 -2.75 -9.30
N ARG A 36 -13.41 -2.18 -10.44
CA ARG A 36 -12.63 -2.12 -11.68
C ARG A 36 -12.15 -0.70 -11.94
N LEU A 37 -10.91 -0.56 -12.39
CA LEU A 37 -10.31 0.71 -12.77
C LEU A 37 -10.93 1.22 -14.08
N THR A 38 -11.54 2.40 -14.04
CA THR A 38 -12.10 3.07 -15.22
C THR A 38 -11.25 4.24 -15.68
N GLU A 39 -10.52 4.88 -14.77
CA GLU A 39 -9.70 6.03 -15.10
C GLU A 39 -8.51 6.21 -14.15
N VAL A 40 -7.38 6.61 -14.72
CA VAL A 40 -6.22 7.17 -14.03
C VAL A 40 -6.12 8.63 -14.40
N ALA A 41 -6.22 9.52 -13.44
CA ALA A 41 -6.02 10.95 -13.63
C ALA A 41 -4.80 11.44 -12.83
N LYS A 42 -4.13 12.47 -13.34
CA LYS A 42 -2.99 13.10 -12.69
C LYS A 42 -3.19 14.60 -12.70
N ALA A 43 -3.14 15.25 -11.54
CA ALA A 43 -3.31 16.69 -11.47
C ALA A 43 -2.25 17.39 -12.36
N PRO A 44 -2.62 18.47 -13.08
CA PRO A 44 -3.90 19.18 -13.01
C PRO A 44 -4.97 18.70 -14.02
N ILE A 45 -4.79 17.55 -14.66
CA ILE A 45 -5.69 17.08 -15.73
C ILE A 45 -7.07 16.72 -15.14
N PRO A 46 -8.17 17.27 -15.69
CA PRO A 46 -9.52 17.02 -15.18
C PRO A 46 -9.94 15.57 -15.41
N LEU A 47 -10.90 15.12 -14.60
CA LEU A 47 -11.52 13.81 -14.76
C LEU A 47 -12.33 13.73 -16.04
N GLN A 48 -12.32 12.56 -16.67
CA GLN A 48 -13.05 12.25 -17.90
C GLN A 48 -14.27 11.35 -17.66
N THR A 49 -14.34 10.65 -16.52
CA THR A 49 -15.41 9.70 -16.18
C THR A 49 -16.45 10.32 -15.27
N LEU A 50 -16.03 11.21 -14.38
CA LEU A 50 -16.89 11.82 -13.38
C LEU A 50 -16.69 13.35 -13.37
N PRO A 51 -17.67 14.13 -12.89
CA PRO A 51 -17.55 15.59 -12.81
C PRO A 51 -16.39 16.05 -11.92
N SER A 52 -15.79 17.20 -12.22
CA SER A 52 -14.65 17.73 -11.46
C SER A 52 -14.98 18.07 -10.00
N HIS A 53 -16.23 18.43 -9.69
CA HIS A 53 -16.65 18.81 -8.34
C HIS A 53 -16.61 17.66 -7.33
N ILE A 54 -16.45 16.42 -7.78
CA ILE A 54 -16.26 15.28 -6.86
C ILE A 54 -14.88 15.31 -6.21
N LEU A 55 -13.90 15.95 -6.84
CA LEU A 55 -12.55 16.02 -6.30
C LEU A 55 -12.59 16.91 -5.06
N PRO A 56 -11.99 16.47 -3.95
CA PRO A 56 -12.01 17.25 -2.73
C PRO A 56 -11.20 18.54 -2.94
N LEU A 57 -11.59 19.63 -2.27
CA LEU A 57 -11.00 20.97 -2.47
C LEU A 57 -9.46 20.94 -2.40
N HIS A 58 -8.92 20.21 -1.43
CA HIS A 58 -7.49 20.10 -1.23
C HIS A 58 -6.76 19.42 -2.40
N TYR A 59 -7.43 18.61 -3.24
CA TYR A 59 -6.86 18.02 -4.46
C TYR A 59 -6.39 19.08 -5.46
N HIS A 60 -6.98 20.27 -5.43
CA HIS A 60 -6.59 21.40 -6.27
C HIS A 60 -5.43 22.23 -5.68
N THR A 61 -5.20 22.14 -4.38
CA THR A 61 -4.14 22.89 -3.68
C THR A 61 -2.77 22.24 -3.85
N VAL A 62 -2.09 22.40 -4.99
CA VAL A 62 -0.82 21.68 -5.27
C VAL A 62 0.28 22.07 -4.28
N THR A 63 0.67 21.15 -3.41
CA THR A 63 1.85 21.27 -2.54
C THR A 63 3.12 21.17 -3.40
N ARG A 64 4.04 22.13 -3.27
CA ARG A 64 5.24 22.22 -4.11
C ARG A 64 6.06 20.92 -4.01
N GLY A 65 6.26 20.26 -5.17
CA GLY A 65 7.05 19.03 -5.27
C GLY A 65 6.27 17.73 -4.99
N GLN A 66 4.96 17.81 -4.74
CA GLN A 66 4.09 16.63 -4.58
C GLN A 66 3.28 16.38 -5.87
N SER A 67 3.39 15.17 -6.44
CA SER A 67 2.49 14.74 -7.51
C SER A 67 1.14 14.29 -6.94
N ARG A 68 0.07 14.38 -7.74
CA ARG A 68 -1.25 13.88 -7.34
C ARG A 68 -1.79 12.95 -8.38
N ILE A 69 -2.20 11.78 -7.95
CA ILE A 69 -2.79 10.74 -8.79
C ILE A 69 -4.16 10.37 -8.26
N THR A 70 -5.10 10.13 -9.17
CA THR A 70 -6.45 9.68 -8.87
C THR A 70 -6.74 8.39 -9.62
N TYR A 71 -7.28 7.40 -8.90
CA TYR A 71 -7.81 6.18 -9.47
C TYR A 71 -9.33 6.20 -9.33
N ILE A 72 -10.04 6.20 -10.45
CA ILE A 72 -11.49 6.07 -10.46
C ILE A 72 -11.81 4.58 -10.64
N LEU A 73 -12.53 4.04 -9.66
CA LEU A 73 -12.89 2.65 -9.57
C LEU A 73 -14.42 2.52 -9.64
N ARG A 74 -14.92 1.67 -10.51
CA ARG A 74 -16.34 1.36 -10.62
C ARG A 74 -16.63 0.02 -9.95
N THR A 75 -17.66 -0.05 -9.12
CA THR A 75 -18.23 -1.30 -8.63
C THR A 75 -19.56 -1.57 -9.30
N ASN A 76 -19.83 -2.85 -9.58
CA ASN A 76 -21.12 -3.31 -10.02
C ASN A 76 -21.63 -4.34 -8.99
N PRO A 77 -22.77 -4.11 -8.32
CA PRO A 77 -23.29 -5.04 -7.32
C PRO A 77 -23.66 -6.40 -7.93
N SER A 78 -23.93 -6.45 -9.23
CA SER A 78 -24.19 -7.70 -9.96
C SER A 78 -22.93 -8.51 -10.23
N ASP A 79 -21.74 -7.91 -10.12
CA ASP A 79 -20.48 -8.64 -10.24
C ASP A 79 -20.25 -9.41 -8.93
N GLY A 80 -20.62 -10.69 -8.93
CA GLY A 80 -20.38 -11.60 -7.81
C GLY A 80 -18.92 -12.05 -7.67
N GLU A 81 -18.11 -11.82 -8.71
CA GLU A 81 -16.72 -12.27 -8.75
C GLU A 81 -15.75 -11.20 -8.25
N ARG A 82 -14.81 -11.64 -7.42
CA ARG A 82 -13.69 -10.81 -6.97
C ARG A 82 -12.76 -10.52 -8.15
N VAL A 83 -12.47 -9.25 -8.33
CA VAL A 83 -11.55 -8.74 -9.34
C VAL A 83 -10.12 -9.20 -9.05
N THR A 84 -9.48 -9.76 -10.08
CA THR A 84 -8.07 -10.12 -10.14
C THR A 84 -7.30 -9.08 -10.95
N ILE A 85 -5.96 -9.19 -11.03
CA ILE A 85 -5.16 -8.28 -11.86
C ILE A 85 -5.62 -8.30 -13.32
N SER A 86 -6.03 -9.45 -13.86
CA SER A 86 -6.48 -9.58 -15.26
C SER A 86 -7.87 -9.00 -15.52
N THR A 87 -8.71 -8.87 -14.48
CA THR A 87 -10.07 -8.30 -14.59
C THR A 87 -10.18 -6.92 -13.95
N PHE A 88 -9.06 -6.34 -13.49
CA PHE A 88 -9.05 -5.05 -12.80
C PHE A 88 -9.29 -3.88 -13.72
N ALA A 89 -8.78 -3.92 -14.95
CA ALA A 89 -9.14 -2.91 -15.96
C ALA A 89 -10.62 -3.09 -16.36
N ASP A 90 -11.35 -1.99 -16.47
CA ASP A 90 -12.70 -2.03 -16.99
C ASP A 90 -12.72 -2.57 -18.45
N PRO A 91 -13.67 -3.44 -18.84
CA PRO A 91 -13.74 -3.96 -20.21
C PRO A 91 -13.94 -2.87 -21.26
N SER A 92 -14.52 -1.72 -20.90
CA SER A 92 -14.65 -0.57 -21.79
C SER A 92 -13.33 0.21 -21.97
N GLY A 93 -12.27 -0.20 -21.30
CA GLY A 93 -10.96 0.44 -21.30
C GLY A 93 -10.75 1.36 -20.10
N VAL A 94 -9.48 1.68 -19.85
CA VAL A 94 -9.06 2.62 -18.79
C VAL A 94 -8.66 3.93 -19.44
N LYS A 95 -9.32 5.02 -19.05
CA LYS A 95 -8.92 6.37 -19.48
C LYS A 95 -7.63 6.77 -18.77
N THR A 96 -6.64 7.24 -19.52
CA THR A 96 -5.37 7.72 -18.96
C THR A 96 -5.12 9.16 -19.39
N PRO A 97 -4.23 9.90 -18.69
CA PRO A 97 -4.03 11.32 -18.98
C PRO A 97 -3.48 11.58 -20.39
N ASN A 98 -2.79 10.61 -20.97
CA ASN A 98 -2.18 10.69 -22.29
C ASN A 98 -2.95 9.88 -23.35
N GLY A 99 -4.07 9.24 -22.99
CA GLY A 99 -4.84 8.36 -23.87
C GLY A 99 -4.18 7.00 -24.17
N ASN A 100 -2.96 6.77 -23.71
CA ASN A 100 -2.26 5.50 -23.89
C ASN A 100 -2.86 4.39 -23.01
N ALA A 101 -2.94 3.17 -23.55
CA ALA A 101 -3.30 2.00 -22.75
C ALA A 101 -2.24 1.73 -21.66
N LEU A 102 -2.70 1.31 -20.49
CA LEU A 102 -1.80 0.90 -19.41
C LEU A 102 -1.09 -0.39 -19.78
N THR A 103 0.22 -0.43 -19.54
CA THR A 103 0.98 -1.68 -19.58
C THR A 103 0.53 -2.61 -18.45
N ARG A 104 0.76 -3.92 -18.60
CA ARG A 104 0.48 -4.90 -17.53
C ARG A 104 1.13 -4.53 -16.21
N ARG A 105 2.38 -4.05 -16.25
CA ARG A 105 3.14 -3.64 -15.06
C ARG A 105 2.52 -2.42 -14.39
N GLU A 106 2.07 -1.43 -15.15
CA GLU A 106 1.38 -0.26 -14.59
C GLU A 106 0.05 -0.67 -13.96
N LEU A 107 -0.73 -1.53 -14.63
CA LEU A 107 -2.00 -2.03 -14.09
C LEU A 107 -1.80 -2.80 -12.79
N GLU A 108 -0.79 -3.68 -12.73
CA GLU A 108 -0.42 -4.41 -11.53
C GLU A 108 -0.01 -3.47 -10.38
N ASN A 109 0.81 -2.45 -10.68
CA ASN A 109 1.18 -1.45 -9.69
C ASN A 109 -0.06 -0.72 -9.14
N ILE A 110 -0.99 -0.31 -10.00
CA ILE A 110 -2.22 0.38 -9.57
C ILE A 110 -3.11 -0.55 -8.75
N PHE A 111 -3.27 -1.81 -9.18
CA PHE A 111 -4.02 -2.84 -8.47
C PHE A 111 -3.50 -2.99 -7.03
N TRP A 112 -2.19 -3.18 -6.87
CA TRP A 112 -1.58 -3.35 -5.55
C TRP A 112 -1.64 -2.08 -4.71
N ARG A 113 -1.52 -0.89 -5.31
CA ARG A 113 -1.73 0.37 -4.58
C ARG A 113 -3.15 0.48 -4.04
N CYS A 114 -4.16 0.10 -4.82
CA CYS A 114 -5.54 0.10 -4.37
C CYS A 114 -5.79 -0.95 -3.27
N LYS A 115 -5.30 -2.18 -3.47
CA LYS A 115 -5.50 -3.28 -2.50
C LYS A 115 -4.74 -3.10 -1.20
N SER A 116 -3.59 -2.43 -1.21
CA SER A 116 -2.78 -2.17 -0.01
C SER A 116 -2.94 -0.75 0.53
N TYR A 117 -3.85 0.05 -0.03
CA TYR A 117 -4.24 1.37 0.49
C TYR A 117 -4.50 1.24 2.00
N ASP A 118 -3.83 2.08 2.80
CA ASP A 118 -3.86 2.14 4.28
C ASP A 118 -3.49 0.87 5.08
N ASN A 119 -3.11 -0.23 4.43
CA ASN A 119 -2.90 -1.52 5.10
C ASN A 119 -1.52 -1.72 5.71
N GLY A 120 -0.70 -0.66 5.81
CA GLY A 120 0.63 -0.74 6.42
C GLY A 120 0.60 -1.34 7.84
N TYR A 121 -0.35 -0.91 8.67
CA TYR A 121 -0.55 -1.43 10.02
C TYR A 121 -0.91 -2.92 10.04
N VAL A 122 -1.85 -3.34 9.18
CA VAL A 122 -2.31 -4.74 9.12
C VAL A 122 -1.18 -5.66 8.69
N LEU A 123 -0.40 -5.26 7.68
CA LEU A 123 0.72 -6.05 7.19
C LEU A 123 1.85 -6.14 8.23
N ALA A 124 2.16 -5.03 8.90
CA ALA A 124 3.15 -5.01 9.97
C ALA A 124 2.73 -5.90 11.15
N TYR A 125 1.46 -5.82 11.56
CA TYR A 125 0.91 -6.67 12.62
C TYR A 125 0.94 -8.16 12.23
N ALA A 126 0.50 -8.50 11.02
CA ALA A 126 0.55 -9.88 10.54
C ALA A 126 1.98 -10.43 10.52
N ALA A 127 2.95 -9.61 10.12
CA ALA A 127 4.36 -9.99 10.14
C ALA A 127 4.90 -10.20 11.55
N GLN A 128 4.59 -9.31 12.49
CA GLN A 128 4.94 -9.49 13.92
C GLN A 128 4.41 -10.82 14.45
N ARG A 129 3.14 -11.15 14.19
CA ARG A 129 2.53 -12.40 14.62
C ARG A 129 3.23 -13.63 14.07
N VAL A 130 3.75 -13.56 12.85
CA VAL A 130 4.57 -14.65 12.30
C VAL A 130 5.91 -14.73 13.00
N PHE A 131 6.59 -13.59 13.22
CA PHE A 131 7.89 -13.57 13.89
C PHE A 131 7.81 -14.10 15.33
N GLU A 132 6.75 -13.78 16.08
CA GLU A 132 6.48 -14.30 17.43
C GLU A 132 6.35 -15.83 17.48
N ARG A 133 5.97 -16.47 16.36
CA ARG A 133 5.74 -17.91 16.27
C ARG A 133 6.92 -18.68 15.69
N LEU A 134 7.91 -17.99 15.15
CA LEU A 134 9.13 -18.61 14.67
C LEU A 134 10.02 -19.04 15.85
N PRO A 135 10.82 -20.11 15.70
CA PRO A 135 11.80 -20.46 16.72
C PRO A 135 12.84 -19.35 16.86
N SER A 136 13.38 -19.15 18.06
CA SER A 136 14.40 -18.12 18.32
C SER A 136 15.68 -18.28 17.50
N THR A 137 15.92 -19.48 16.96
CA THR A 137 17.04 -19.79 16.06
C THR A 137 16.78 -19.41 14.60
N ALA A 138 15.54 -19.06 14.24
CA ALA A 138 15.23 -18.61 12.89
C ALA A 138 15.89 -17.26 12.58
N ARG A 139 16.17 -17.05 11.30
CA ARG A 139 16.77 -15.83 10.78
C ARG A 139 15.86 -15.21 9.72
N LEU A 140 15.99 -13.91 9.53
CA LEU A 140 15.33 -13.19 8.46
C LEU A 140 16.33 -12.85 7.37
N ARG A 141 15.90 -12.97 6.11
CA ARG A 141 16.63 -12.47 4.94
C ARG A 141 15.86 -11.32 4.33
N ALA A 142 16.49 -10.15 4.29
CA ALA A 142 15.97 -8.96 3.62
C ALA A 142 16.87 -8.63 2.42
N ARG A 143 16.25 -8.21 1.32
CA ARG A 143 16.96 -7.75 0.11
C ARG A 143 16.60 -6.29 -0.17
N THR A 144 17.56 -5.49 -0.59
CA THR A 144 17.29 -4.13 -1.08
C THR A 144 17.03 -4.16 -2.58
N SER A 145 16.47 -3.09 -3.13
CA SER A 145 16.26 -2.96 -4.58
C SER A 145 17.56 -2.99 -5.40
N SER A 146 18.72 -2.72 -4.77
CA SER A 146 20.03 -2.85 -5.41
C SER A 146 20.65 -4.24 -5.27
N GLY A 147 19.92 -5.21 -4.71
CA GLY A 147 20.38 -6.58 -4.50
C GLY A 147 21.27 -6.80 -3.28
N TYR A 148 21.50 -5.77 -2.45
CA TYR A 148 22.20 -5.94 -1.17
C TYR A 148 21.33 -6.78 -0.22
N GLU A 149 21.93 -7.79 0.41
CA GLU A 149 21.24 -8.72 1.29
C GLU A 149 21.67 -8.55 2.74
N ILE A 150 20.70 -8.62 3.65
CA ILE A 150 20.89 -8.60 5.09
C ILE A 150 20.29 -9.89 5.63
N ILE A 151 21.07 -10.63 6.42
CA ILE A 151 20.57 -11.76 7.21
C ILE A 151 20.76 -11.41 8.68
N CYS A 152 19.69 -11.43 9.46
CA CYS A 152 19.74 -11.08 10.88
C CYS A 152 18.89 -12.02 11.75
N ALA A 153 19.09 -11.94 13.06
CA ALA A 153 18.25 -12.65 14.02
C ALA A 153 16.87 -11.97 14.13
N LEU A 154 15.87 -12.70 14.62
CA LEU A 154 14.54 -12.13 14.92
C LEU A 154 14.61 -11.02 15.99
N SER A 155 15.57 -11.11 16.93
CA SER A 155 15.83 -10.09 17.94
C SER A 155 16.35 -8.76 17.36
N ASP A 156 16.82 -8.77 16.11
CA ASP A 156 17.31 -7.58 15.40
C ASP A 156 16.18 -6.87 14.61
N VAL A 157 14.91 -7.21 14.87
CA VAL A 157 13.74 -6.59 14.26
C VAL A 157 13.08 -5.64 15.25
N VAL A 158 12.83 -4.41 14.82
CA VAL A 158 12.04 -3.44 15.57
C VAL A 158 10.96 -2.85 14.69
N VAL A 159 9.81 -2.58 15.28
CA VAL A 159 8.72 -1.88 14.61
C VAL A 159 8.83 -0.42 14.98
N ALA A 160 8.87 0.45 13.98
CA ALA A 160 8.95 1.88 14.18
C ALA A 160 7.82 2.57 13.44
N GLU A 161 7.30 3.63 14.05
CA GLU A 161 6.44 4.59 13.39
C GLU A 161 7.29 5.78 12.93
N ILE A 162 7.21 6.10 11.64
CA ILE A 162 8.01 7.12 11.01
C ILE A 162 7.07 8.07 10.28
N ASP A 163 7.22 9.36 10.54
CA ASP A 163 6.51 10.41 9.79
C ASP A 163 7.05 10.43 8.35
N ILE A 164 6.18 10.14 7.38
CA ILE A 164 6.51 10.20 5.95
C ILE A 164 5.89 11.40 5.27
N TYR A 165 6.66 12.02 4.38
CA TYR A 165 6.20 13.05 3.45
C TYR A 165 6.10 12.43 2.06
N PRO A 166 4.91 11.94 1.67
CA PRO A 166 4.75 11.25 0.41
C PRO A 166 4.96 12.22 -0.74
N ARG A 167 5.85 11.82 -1.66
CA ARG A 167 6.10 12.54 -2.93
C ARG A 167 4.88 12.54 -3.85
N GLU A 168 3.96 11.61 -3.63
CA GLU A 168 2.73 11.49 -4.38
C GLU A 168 1.54 11.30 -3.44
N ALA A 169 0.53 12.17 -3.57
CA ALA A 169 -0.78 11.97 -2.94
C ALA A 169 -1.68 11.16 -3.87
N CYS A 170 -2.43 10.22 -3.31
CA CYS A 170 -3.29 9.31 -4.06
C CYS A 170 -4.74 9.43 -3.56
N LEU A 171 -5.66 9.69 -4.50
CA LEU A 171 -7.10 9.63 -4.28
C LEU A 171 -7.66 8.40 -4.99
N MET A 172 -8.45 7.60 -4.31
CA MET A 172 -9.24 6.54 -4.94
C MET A 172 -10.71 6.89 -4.77
N VAL A 173 -11.44 6.91 -5.87
CA VAL A 173 -12.88 7.18 -5.90
C VAL A 173 -13.57 5.89 -6.33
N VAL A 174 -14.28 5.25 -5.41
CA VAL A 174 -15.12 4.09 -5.73
C VAL A 174 -16.53 4.61 -5.96
N TYR A 175 -17.13 4.25 -7.08
CA TYR A 175 -18.52 4.61 -7.36
C TYR A 175 -19.34 3.45 -7.91
N GLU A 176 -20.64 3.54 -7.68
CA GLU A 176 -21.67 2.60 -8.14
C GLU A 176 -22.85 3.40 -8.71
N HIS A 177 -23.42 2.96 -9.83
CA HIS A 177 -24.63 3.59 -10.37
C HIS A 177 -25.89 3.15 -9.59
N CYS A 178 -26.65 4.13 -9.10
CA CYS A 178 -27.93 3.88 -8.44
C CYS A 178 -29.07 3.90 -9.46
N LEU A 179 -29.15 2.85 -10.30
CA LEU A 179 -30.11 2.78 -11.42
C LEU A 179 -31.57 3.01 -11.00
N HIS A 180 -31.94 2.67 -9.77
CA HIS A 180 -33.28 2.88 -9.21
C HIS A 180 -33.63 4.37 -8.94
N LEU A 181 -32.63 5.25 -8.83
CA LEU A 181 -32.81 6.70 -8.69
C LEU A 181 -32.63 7.44 -10.02
N GLY A 182 -32.14 6.76 -11.05
CA GLY A 182 -31.89 7.30 -12.38
C GLY A 182 -30.42 7.15 -12.83
N PRO A 183 -30.13 7.38 -14.12
CA PRO A 183 -28.81 7.11 -14.70
C PRO A 183 -27.71 8.05 -14.19
N THR A 184 -28.08 9.22 -13.67
CA THR A 184 -27.17 10.26 -13.18
C THR A 184 -26.81 10.09 -11.70
N PHE A 185 -27.51 9.24 -10.96
CA PHE A 185 -27.27 9.03 -9.54
C PHE A 185 -26.18 7.99 -9.32
N ILE A 186 -25.17 8.36 -8.54
CA ILE A 186 -24.09 7.48 -8.14
C ILE A 186 -23.93 7.48 -6.62
N ASN A 187 -23.66 6.32 -6.05
CA ASN A 187 -23.10 6.21 -4.71
C ASN A 187 -21.58 6.29 -4.83
N MET A 188 -20.91 7.00 -3.93
CA MET A 188 -19.48 7.26 -4.02
C MET A 188 -18.79 7.21 -2.66
N THR A 189 -17.63 6.57 -2.61
CA THR A 189 -16.73 6.57 -1.46
C THR A 189 -15.34 7.03 -1.90
N GLN A 190 -14.70 7.87 -1.09
CA GLN A 190 -13.37 8.41 -1.37
C GLN A 190 -12.35 7.91 -0.35
N HIS A 191 -11.17 7.58 -0.84
CA HIS A 191 -10.04 7.12 -0.06
C HIS A 191 -8.82 7.98 -0.40
N LEU A 192 -8.26 8.66 0.60
CA LEU A 192 -7.18 9.63 0.44
C LEU A 192 -5.90 9.17 1.13
N SER A 193 -4.77 9.21 0.45
CA SER A 193 -3.47 8.91 1.05
C SER A 193 -2.46 9.99 0.68
N GLY A 194 -1.72 10.46 1.69
CA GLY A 194 -0.60 11.35 1.50
C GLY A 194 -0.93 12.82 1.21
N PHE A 195 -2.11 13.29 1.59
CA PHE A 195 -2.47 14.69 1.47
C PHE A 195 -1.96 15.52 2.67
N ASP A 196 -1.31 16.65 2.35
CA ASP A 196 -1.03 17.87 3.13
C ASP A 196 -0.38 17.77 4.54
N ILE A 197 -0.20 16.58 5.09
CA ILE A 197 0.35 16.37 6.44
C ILE A 197 1.35 15.20 6.40
N PRO A 198 2.46 15.24 7.16
CA PRO A 198 3.21 14.02 7.44
C PRO A 198 2.26 12.92 7.93
N MET A 199 2.31 11.77 7.28
CA MET A 199 1.50 10.62 7.67
C MET A 199 2.37 9.70 8.51
N PRO A 200 1.94 9.30 9.72
CA PRO A 200 2.65 8.25 10.44
C PRO A 200 2.56 6.96 9.62
N TRP A 201 3.69 6.29 9.45
CA TRP A 201 3.75 5.02 8.74
C TRP A 201 4.57 4.00 9.51
N VAL A 202 4.03 2.78 9.56
CA VAL A 202 4.67 1.67 10.27
C VAL A 202 5.70 1.00 9.37
N TYR A 203 6.91 0.83 9.90
CA TYR A 203 8.00 0.13 9.25
C TYR A 203 8.51 -1.00 10.13
N LEU A 204 8.81 -2.13 9.48
CA LEU A 204 9.68 -3.17 10.04
C LEU A 204 11.13 -2.77 9.74
N LEU A 205 11.86 -2.38 10.77
CA LEU A 205 13.29 -2.11 10.69
C LEU A 205 14.03 -3.40 11.01
N VAL A 206 14.93 -3.80 10.12
CA VAL A 206 15.61 -5.10 10.17
C VAL A 206 17.12 -4.87 10.17
N GLY A 207 17.80 -5.41 11.17
CA GLY A 207 19.25 -5.42 11.26
C GLY A 207 19.76 -4.92 12.61
N LYS A 208 21.03 -5.23 12.90
CA LYS A 208 21.66 -4.81 14.16
C LYS A 208 21.75 -3.29 14.24
N PRO A 209 21.27 -2.66 15.32
CA PRO A 209 21.42 -1.22 15.51
C PRO A 209 22.91 -0.88 15.60
N HIS A 210 23.48 -0.34 14.53
CA HIS A 210 24.83 0.23 14.56
C HIS A 210 24.72 1.68 15.03
N SER A 211 24.66 1.89 16.35
CA SER A 211 24.71 3.23 16.92
C SER A 211 26.13 3.77 16.88
N ALA A 212 26.46 4.55 15.85
CA ALA A 212 27.60 5.48 15.92
C ALA A 212 27.28 6.88 15.37
N GLY A 213 26.09 7.10 14.81
CA GLY A 213 25.69 8.42 14.34
C GLY A 213 24.66 8.35 13.23
N LEU A 214 23.41 8.07 13.59
CA LEU A 214 22.27 8.17 12.66
C LEU A 214 22.21 9.54 11.97
N GLU A 215 22.74 10.60 12.60
CA GLU A 215 22.82 11.95 12.01
C GLU A 215 23.85 12.09 10.88
N ARG A 216 24.87 11.23 10.82
CA ARG A 216 25.96 11.29 9.83
C ARG A 216 25.86 10.24 8.72
N ASP A 217 24.90 9.32 8.77
CA ASP A 217 24.72 8.32 7.71
C ASP A 217 24.17 8.99 6.44
N THR A 218 25.02 9.12 5.43
CA THR A 218 24.76 9.76 4.13
C THR A 218 23.73 9.02 3.28
N ARG A 219 23.28 7.85 3.70
CA ARG A 219 22.09 7.18 3.15
C ARG A 219 20.79 7.96 3.45
N LYS A 220 20.82 8.95 4.34
CA LYS A 220 19.78 9.97 4.51
C LYS A 220 19.74 10.96 3.34
N ARG A 221 19.22 10.55 2.18
CA ARG A 221 18.63 11.47 1.21
C ARG A 221 17.11 11.56 1.27
N HIS A 222 16.46 10.95 2.27
CA HIS A 222 15.06 11.21 2.63
C HIS A 222 14.97 11.62 4.09
N THR A 223 14.60 12.86 4.33
CA THR A 223 14.32 13.42 5.65
C THR A 223 13.04 12.79 6.21
N SER A 224 13.20 11.76 7.03
CA SER A 224 12.16 11.31 7.96
C SER A 224 12.70 11.40 9.39
N ARG A 225 11.89 11.95 10.31
CA ARG A 225 12.17 11.91 11.75
C ARG A 225 11.69 10.53 12.23
N ILE A 226 12.62 9.71 12.72
CA ILE A 226 12.29 8.44 13.36
C ILE A 226 11.92 8.76 14.81
N ARG A 227 10.68 8.50 15.22
CA ARG A 227 10.32 8.46 16.65
C ARG A 227 10.42 7.00 17.09
N PRO A 228 11.42 6.61 17.90
CA PRO A 228 11.37 5.31 18.54
C PRO A 228 10.15 5.29 19.47
N SER A 229 9.15 4.46 19.18
CA SER A 229 8.13 4.14 20.17
C SER A 229 8.82 3.35 21.26
N LEU A 230 8.97 3.95 22.43
CA LEU A 230 9.37 3.23 23.64
C LEU A 230 8.31 2.14 23.87
N ALA A 231 8.67 0.91 23.56
CA ALA A 231 7.95 -0.29 23.99
C ALA A 231 8.24 -0.47 25.48
N SER A 232 7.64 0.40 26.29
CA SER A 232 7.52 0.25 27.73
C SER A 232 6.14 0.80 28.06
N ASP A 233 5.33 -0.06 28.66
CA ASP A 233 3.90 0.08 28.95
C ASP A 233 3.03 -0.50 27.82
N TRP A 234 1.90 -1.10 28.22
CA TRP A 234 1.01 -2.00 27.47
C TRP A 234 1.42 -3.49 27.49
N TRP A 235 0.96 -4.16 28.56
CA TRP A 235 0.69 -5.59 28.58
C TRP A 235 -0.49 -5.93 27.65
#